data_AF-A0A8X6L0J8-F1
#
_entry.id   AF-A0A8X6L0J8-F1
#
_cell.length_a   1.000
_cell.length_b   1.000
_cell.length_c   1.000
_cell.angle_alpha   90.00
_cell.angle_beta   90.00
_cell.angle_gamma   90.00
#
_symmetry.space_group_name_H-M   'P 1'
#
loop_
_entity.id
_entity.type
_entity.pdbx_description
1 polymer ?
#
loop_
_entity_poly.entity_id
_entity_poly.type
_entity_poly.pdbx_seq_one_letter_code
_entity_poly.pdbx_strand_id
1 'polypeptide(L)'
;MQNSKITWFRTDFNWRCQSIDWSENEESLNAAKIGWIFLIIKLLELFDTIFLVLWKEDSEISLKHLYLQVHSPLLVWYGLKFAPGGYNSLYTMLSSFVGIWNHVYFMSKVSKPSHMEDICLKKLVSILHLVFFWLQVSESKY
;
A
#
# COMPACT_ATOMS: atom_id res chain seq x y z
N MET A 1 14.89 -7.59 22.31
CA MET A 1 14.80 -7.95 20.88
C MET A 1 14.09 -9.29 20.81
N GLN A 2 12.76 -9.29 20.88
CA GLN A 2 11.95 -10.51 20.75
C GLN A 2 11.84 -10.80 19.25
N ASN A 3 12.26 -11.99 18.81
CA ASN A 3 12.15 -12.43 17.42
C ASN A 3 10.68 -12.52 17.02
N SER A 4 10.08 -11.41 16.61
CA SER A 4 8.75 -11.36 16.03
C SER A 4 8.84 -12.05 14.68
N LYS A 5 8.47 -13.34 14.62
CA LYS A 5 8.10 -13.96 13.34
C LYS A 5 7.00 -13.06 12.78
N ILE A 6 7.34 -12.35 11.71
CA ILE A 6 6.43 -11.46 10.99
C ILE A 6 5.15 -12.27 10.75
N THR A 7 3.99 -11.72 11.14
CA THR A 7 2.70 -12.42 11.24
C THR A 7 2.36 -13.31 10.02
N TRP A 8 2.83 -12.91 8.83
CA TRP A 8 2.66 -13.59 7.54
C TRP A 8 3.58 -14.78 7.27
N PHE A 9 4.79 -14.78 7.84
CA PHE A 9 5.81 -15.81 7.63
C PHE A 9 5.75 -16.91 8.70
N ARG A 10 4.70 -16.92 9.55
CA ARG A 10 4.40 -18.06 10.41
C ARG A 10 3.88 -19.23 9.57
N THR A 11 4.33 -20.43 9.89
CA THR A 11 3.88 -21.70 9.30
C THR A 11 2.38 -21.92 9.51
N ASP A 12 1.80 -21.26 10.50
CA ASP A 12 0.40 -21.40 10.93
C ASP A 12 -0.51 -20.35 10.29
N PHE A 13 0.04 -19.45 9.47
CA PHE A 13 -0.71 -18.38 8.81
C PHE A 13 -1.39 -18.93 7.55
N ASN A 14 -2.73 -18.86 7.50
CA ASN A 14 -3.47 -19.27 6.31
C ASN A 14 -3.57 -18.10 5.33
N TRP A 15 -2.91 -18.21 4.18
CA TRP A 15 -2.86 -17.16 3.16
C TRP A 15 -4.21 -16.89 2.48
N ARG A 16 -5.21 -17.74 2.73
CA ARG A 16 -6.59 -17.57 2.25
C ARG A 16 -7.53 -17.11 3.37
N CYS A 17 -8.05 -18.05 4.13
CA CYS A 17 -9.07 -17.79 5.14
C CYS A 17 -8.44 -17.68 6.53
N GLN A 18 -7.66 -16.61 6.75
CA GLN A 18 -7.26 -16.24 8.11
C GLN A 18 -8.35 -15.39 8.75
N SER A 19 -9.02 -15.94 9.76
CA SER A 19 -9.97 -15.20 10.59
C SER A 19 -9.29 -14.09 11.36
N ILE A 20 -10.01 -12.99 11.56
CA ILE A 20 -9.57 -11.89 12.43
C ILE A 20 -9.65 -12.39 13.87
N ASP A 21 -8.52 -12.32 14.55
CA ASP A 21 -8.45 -12.61 15.98
C ASP A 21 -8.73 -11.31 16.75
N TRP A 22 -9.84 -11.28 17.49
CA TRP A 22 -10.27 -10.13 18.29
C TRP A 22 -9.69 -10.15 19.71
N SER A 23 -8.90 -11.17 20.06
CA SER A 23 -8.24 -11.23 21.36
C SER A 23 -7.17 -10.15 21.49
N GLU A 24 -6.89 -9.71 22.73
CA GLU A 24 -5.85 -8.74 23.06
C GLU A 24 -4.44 -9.37 23.10
N ASN A 25 -4.18 -10.32 22.20
CA ASN A 25 -2.87 -10.93 22.06
C ASN A 25 -1.86 -9.89 21.53
N GLU A 26 -0.58 -10.02 21.93
CA GLU A 26 0.46 -9.09 21.49
C GLU A 26 0.61 -9.08 19.94
N GLU A 27 0.35 -10.22 19.29
CA GLU A 27 0.40 -10.36 17.83
C GLU A 27 -0.74 -9.64 17.10
N SER A 28 -1.98 -9.77 17.57
CA SER A 28 -3.15 -9.09 16.97
C SER A 28 -3.04 -7.57 17.15
N LEU A 29 -2.59 -7.13 18.33
CA LEU A 29 -2.30 -5.72 18.61
C LEU A 29 -1.19 -5.17 17.72
N ASN A 30 -0.14 -5.94 17.45
CA ASN A 30 0.93 -5.52 16.55
C ASN A 30 0.45 -5.43 15.09
N ALA A 31 -0.38 -6.37 14.62
CA ALA A 31 -0.99 -6.30 13.30
C ALA A 31 -1.89 -5.06 13.15
N ALA A 32 -2.71 -4.76 14.16
CA ALA A 32 -3.54 -3.56 14.19
C ALA A 32 -2.70 -2.28 14.18
N LYS A 33 -1.61 -2.21 14.96
CA LYS A 33 -0.67 -1.07 14.96
C LYS A 33 -0.05 -0.86 13.58
N ILE A 34 0.41 -1.92 12.92
CA ILE A 34 0.97 -1.83 11.55
C ILE A 34 -0.08 -1.29 10.58
N GLY A 35 -1.32 -1.77 10.68
CA GLY A 35 -2.45 -1.26 9.92
C GLY A 35 -2.69 0.23 10.12
N TRP A 36 -2.69 0.69 11.37
CA TRP A 36 -2.81 2.12 11.70
C TRP A 36 -1.65 2.97 11.17
N ILE A 37 -0.41 2.48 11.27
CA ILE A 37 0.76 3.16 10.70
C ILE A 37 0.61 3.26 9.17
N PHE A 38 0.13 2.20 8.52
CA PHE A 38 -0.13 2.21 7.08
C PHE A 38 -1.19 3.24 6.68
N LEU A 39 -2.25 3.41 7.47
CA LEU A 39 -3.23 4.49 7.24
C LEU A 39 -2.56 5.87 7.29
N ILE A 40 -1.70 6.11 8.27
CA ILE A 40 -0.96 7.38 8.39
C ILE A 40 -0.08 7.61 7.16
N ILE A 41 0.64 6.58 6.70
CA ILE A 41 1.45 6.67 5.47
C ILE A 41 0.57 7.05 4.28
N LYS A 42 -0.61 6.44 4.11
CA LYS A 42 -1.54 6.80 3.03
C LYS A 42 -2.07 8.22 3.13
N LEU A 43 -2.27 8.74 4.34
CA LEU A 43 -2.62 10.14 4.52
C LEU A 43 -1.46 11.07 4.15
N LEU A 44 -0.21 10.72 4.50
CA LEU A 44 0.97 11.50 4.12
C LEU A 44 1.18 11.54 2.59
N GLU A 45 0.96 10.42 1.89
CA GLU A 45 1.00 10.39 0.41
C GLU A 45 -0.07 11.30 -0.21
N LEU A 46 -1.27 11.33 0.39
CA LEU A 46 -2.31 12.26 -0.04
C LEU A 46 -1.90 13.71 0.20
N PHE A 47 -1.31 14.02 1.36
CA PHE A 47 -0.83 15.36 1.67
C PHE A 47 0.26 15.83 0.70
N ASP A 48 1.24 14.99 0.37
CA ASP A 48 2.28 15.29 -0.63
C ASP A 48 1.65 15.76 -1.96
N THR A 49 0.63 15.03 -2.40
CA THR A 49 -0.09 15.37 -3.64
C THR A 49 -0.92 16.65 -3.51
N ILE A 50 -1.55 16.89 -2.36
CA ILE A 50 -2.26 18.15 -2.09
C ILE A 50 -1.27 19.32 -2.14
N PHE A 51 -0.07 19.17 -1.57
CA PHE A 51 0.96 20.20 -1.61
C PHE A 51 1.45 20.45 -3.04
N LEU A 52 1.66 19.42 -3.86
CA LEU A 52 2.02 19.57 -5.27
C LEU A 52 0.95 20.34 -6.07
N VAL A 53 -0.32 20.05 -5.84
CA VAL A 53 -1.45 20.75 -6.48
C VAL A 53 -1.54 22.21 -6.00
N LEU A 54 -1.41 22.45 -4.69
CA LEU A 54 -1.47 23.79 -4.13
C LEU A 54 -0.29 24.66 -4.57
N TRP A 55 0.88 24.07 -4.84
CA TRP A 55 2.06 24.78 -5.31
C TRP A 55 2.04 25.09 -6.82
N LYS A 56 0.94 24.77 -7.55
CA LYS A 56 0.75 25.12 -8.96
C LYS A 56 1.79 24.51 -9.93
N GLU A 57 2.35 23.36 -9.60
CA GLU A 57 3.15 22.55 -10.54
C GLU A 57 2.19 21.71 -11.43
N ASP A 58 1.33 22.38 -12.19
CA ASP A 58 0.13 21.81 -12.84
C ASP A 58 0.40 20.89 -14.06
N SER A 59 1.64 20.55 -14.39
CA SER A 59 1.95 19.99 -15.71
C SER A 59 1.76 18.47 -15.89
N GLU A 60 1.59 17.66 -14.82
CA GLU A 60 1.50 16.18 -15.00
C GLU A 60 0.46 15.42 -14.14
N ILE A 61 -0.28 16.06 -13.23
CA ILE A 61 -1.21 15.33 -12.33
C ILE A 61 -2.61 15.20 -12.95
N SER A 62 -3.02 13.97 -13.25
CA SER A 62 -4.38 13.68 -13.74
C SER A 62 -5.42 13.63 -12.62
N LEU A 63 -6.66 14.06 -12.88
CA LEU A 63 -7.79 13.95 -11.94
C LEU A 63 -8.00 12.52 -11.41
N LYS A 64 -7.70 11.50 -12.23
CA LYS A 64 -7.78 10.09 -11.85
C LYS A 64 -6.78 9.74 -10.73
N HIS A 65 -5.57 10.30 -10.79
CA HIS A 65 -4.55 10.07 -9.78
C HIS A 65 -5.00 10.63 -8.42
N LEU A 66 -5.51 11.86 -8.43
CA LEU A 66 -6.04 12.52 -7.23
C LEU A 66 -7.21 11.72 -6.62
N TYR A 67 -8.16 11.28 -7.44
CA TYR A 67 -9.28 10.45 -6.98
C TYR A 67 -8.82 9.17 -6.28
N LEU A 68 -7.86 8.45 -6.88
CA LEU A 68 -7.32 7.22 -6.33
C LEU A 68 -6.58 7.47 -5.00
N GLN A 69 -5.81 8.56 -4.90
CA GLN A 69 -5.09 8.90 -3.68
C GLN A 69 -6.00 9.35 -2.53
N VAL A 70 -7.14 9.99 -2.82
CA VAL A 70 -8.14 10.32 -1.80
C VAL A 70 -8.90 9.08 -1.36
N HIS A 71 -9.26 8.20 -2.30
CA HIS A 71 -10.07 7.02 -2.03
C HIS A 71 -9.30 5.94 -1.26
N SER A 72 -8.00 5.79 -1.53
CA SER A 72 -7.13 4.79 -0.89
C SER A 72 -7.11 4.83 0.65
N PRO A 73 -6.83 5.97 1.32
CA PRO A 73 -6.84 6.05 2.79
C PRO A 73 -8.24 5.83 3.37
N LEU A 74 -9.30 6.23 2.65
CA LEU A 74 -10.68 5.96 3.09
C LEU A 74 -10.96 4.46 3.15
N LEU A 75 -10.60 3.70 2.10
CA LEU A 75 -10.76 2.24 2.12
C LEU A 75 -9.97 1.58 3.25
N VAL A 76 -8.74 2.02 3.48
CA VAL A 76 -7.89 1.47 4.54
C VAL A 76 -8.50 1.76 5.91
N TRP A 77 -9.01 2.96 6.13
CA TRP A 77 -9.69 3.32 7.38
C TRP A 77 -10.95 2.47 7.62
N TYR A 78 -11.77 2.29 6.58
CA TYR A 78 -12.92 1.38 6.64
C TYR A 78 -12.47 -0.06 6.93
N GLY A 79 -11.44 -0.56 6.25
CA GLY A 79 -10.88 -1.89 6.46
C GLY A 79 -10.39 -2.11 7.89
N LEU A 80 -9.64 -1.16 8.45
CA LEU A 80 -9.15 -1.24 9.83
C LEU A 80 -10.27 -1.18 10.87
N LYS A 81 -11.33 -0.41 10.60
CA LYS A 81 -12.45 -0.26 11.54
C LYS A 81 -13.30 -1.52 11.64
N PHE A 82 -13.50 -2.23 10.53
CA PHE A 82 -14.35 -3.42 10.49
C PHE A 82 -13.58 -4.74 10.61
N ALA A 83 -12.31 -4.76 10.22
CA ALA A 83 -11.49 -5.96 10.16
C ALA A 83 -9.99 -5.64 10.30
N PRO A 84 -9.52 -5.28 11.51
CA PRO A 84 -8.11 -4.98 11.78
C PRO A 84 -7.28 -6.27 11.84
N GLY A 85 -6.97 -6.87 10.69
CA GLY A 85 -6.04 -7.99 10.58
C GLY A 85 -6.58 -9.18 9.78
N GLY A 86 -5.99 -10.36 10.00
CA GLY A 86 -6.31 -11.58 9.26
C GLY A 86 -5.88 -11.49 7.80
N TYR A 87 -6.69 -12.01 6.89
CA TYR A 87 -6.43 -11.94 5.44
C TYR A 87 -6.28 -10.50 4.92
N ASN A 88 -7.02 -9.53 5.48
CA ASN A 88 -7.00 -8.15 5.01
C ASN A 88 -5.65 -7.46 5.17
N SER A 89 -4.82 -7.87 6.12
CA SER A 89 -3.52 -7.25 6.27
C SER A 89 -2.50 -7.72 5.19
N LEU A 90 -2.82 -8.76 4.37
CA LEU A 90 -2.03 -9.14 3.18
C LEU A 90 -2.15 -8.07 2.11
N TYR A 91 -3.35 -7.51 1.97
CA TYR A 91 -3.59 -6.37 1.08
C TYR A 91 -2.65 -5.21 1.43
N THR A 92 -2.56 -4.87 2.73
CA THR A 92 -1.65 -3.85 3.23
C THR A 92 -0.18 -4.17 2.92
N MET A 93 0.25 -5.42 3.09
CA MET A 93 1.62 -5.85 2.79
C MET A 93 1.95 -5.70 1.29
N LEU A 94 1.09 -6.22 0.41
CA LEU A 94 1.28 -6.17 -1.04
C LEU A 94 1.25 -4.72 -1.56
N SER A 95 0.31 -3.91 -1.09
CA SER A 95 0.26 -2.48 -1.46
C SER A 95 1.47 -1.70 -0.99
N SER A 96 2.05 -2.04 0.17
CA SER A 96 3.28 -1.41 0.65
C SER A 96 4.49 -1.76 -0.21
N PHE A 97 4.58 -3.01 -0.69
CA PHE A 97 5.64 -3.44 -1.61
C PHE A 97 5.61 -2.66 -2.94
N VAL A 98 4.42 -2.47 -3.51
CA VAL A 98 4.26 -1.64 -4.72
C VAL A 98 4.58 -0.17 -4.44
N GLY A 99 4.20 0.33 -3.26
CA GLY A 99 4.53 1.68 -2.81
C GLY A 99 6.04 1.97 -2.77
N ILE A 100 6.85 1.00 -2.35
CA ILE A 100 8.32 1.11 -2.36
C ILE A 100 8.82 1.33 -3.79
N TRP A 101 8.39 0.50 -4.75
CA TRP A 101 8.78 0.64 -6.16
C TRP A 101 8.34 1.96 -6.78
N ASN A 102 7.15 2.46 -6.39
CA ASN A 102 6.67 3.75 -6.84
C ASN A 102 7.53 4.92 -6.31
N HIS A 103 7.95 4.86 -5.04
CA HIS A 103 8.89 5.84 -4.47
C HIS A 103 10.28 5.77 -5.10
N VAL A 104 10.78 4.55 -5.39
CA VAL A 104 12.05 4.37 -6.12
C VAL A 104 11.97 5.03 -7.50
N TYR A 105 10.87 4.84 -8.24
CA TYR A 105 10.65 5.51 -9.52
C TYR A 105 10.65 7.04 -9.39
N PHE A 106 9.96 7.59 -8.39
CA PHE A 106 9.95 9.03 -8.15
C PHE A 106 11.35 9.58 -7.82
N MET A 107 12.11 8.89 -6.96
CA MET A 107 13.49 9.27 -6.65
C MET A 107 14.42 9.20 -7.87
N SER A 108 14.22 8.21 -8.76
CA SER A 108 14.97 8.11 -10.02
C SER A 108 14.70 9.31 -10.94
N LYS A 109 13.44 9.73 -11.08
CA LYS A 109 13.06 10.93 -11.85
C LYS A 109 13.77 12.19 -11.35
N VAL A 110 13.87 12.38 -10.04
CA VAL A 110 14.54 13.55 -9.45
C VAL A 110 16.06 13.50 -9.66
N SER A 111 16.66 12.31 -9.64
CA SER A 111 18.13 12.15 -9.70
C SER A 111 18.71 12.35 -11.10
N LYS A 112 18.04 11.87 -12.16
CA LYS A 112 18.49 12.05 -13.55
C LYS A 112 17.30 12.08 -14.51
N PRO A 113 17.09 13.17 -15.27
CA PRO A 113 16.02 13.25 -16.27
C PRO A 113 16.43 12.58 -17.60
N SER A 114 16.87 11.31 -17.56
CA SER A 114 17.11 10.52 -18.77
C SER A 114 15.78 9.95 -19.29
N HIS A 115 15.18 10.65 -20.26
CA HIS A 115 13.84 10.33 -20.79
C HIS A 115 13.63 8.86 -21.21
N MET A 116 14.67 8.18 -21.71
CA MET A 116 14.55 6.78 -22.17
C MET A 116 14.50 5.76 -21.01
N GLU A 117 15.22 6.00 -19.91
CA GLU A 117 15.25 5.11 -18.75
C GLU A 117 13.96 5.26 -17.92
N ASP A 118 13.42 6.47 -17.83
CA ASP A 118 12.17 6.78 -17.13
C ASP A 118 10.95 6.06 -17.75
N ILE A 119 10.92 5.91 -19.08
CA ILE A 119 9.83 5.20 -19.77
C ILE A 119 9.85 3.70 -19.43
N CYS A 120 11.04 3.10 -19.31
CA CYS A 120 11.18 1.68 -18.97
C CYS A 120 10.72 1.42 -17.54
N LEU A 121 11.20 2.21 -16.58
CA LEU A 121 10.79 2.10 -15.17
C LEU A 121 9.29 2.37 -15.00
N LYS A 122 8.74 3.36 -15.70
CA LYS A 122 7.28 3.64 -15.68
C LYS A 122 6.47 2.44 -16.17
N LYS A 123 6.91 1.75 -17.23
CA LYS A 123 6.27 0.53 -17.73
C LYS A 123 6.36 -0.60 -16.71
N LEU A 124 7.52 -0.82 -16.10
CA LEU A 124 7.72 -1.83 -15.08
C LEU A 124 6.80 -1.61 -13.87
N VAL A 125 6.78 -0.38 -13.33
CA VAL A 125 5.91 -0.01 -12.21
C VAL A 125 4.43 -0.18 -12.57
N SER A 126 4.02 0.17 -13.79
CA SER A 126 2.64 -0.01 -14.24
C SER A 126 2.24 -1.50 -14.34
N ILE A 127 3.12 -2.36 -14.85
CA ILE A 127 2.90 -3.80 -14.91
C ILE A 127 2.81 -4.38 -13.49
N LEU A 128 3.68 -3.96 -12.58
CA LEU A 128 3.64 -4.39 -11.18
C LEU A 128 2.30 -4.04 -10.54
N HIS A 129 1.82 -2.79 -10.66
CA HIS A 129 0.51 -2.39 -10.13
C HIS A 129 -0.63 -3.26 -10.67
N LEU A 130 -0.63 -3.59 -11.96
CA LEU A 130 -1.65 -4.44 -12.57
C LEU A 130 -1.58 -5.88 -12.06
N VAL A 131 -0.38 -6.46 -11.96
CA VAL A 131 -0.19 -7.82 -11.45
C VAL A 131 -0.70 -7.93 -10.02
N PHE A 132 -0.31 -7.01 -9.14
CA PHE A 132 -0.76 -7.02 -7.74
C PHE A 132 -2.27 -6.77 -7.61
N PHE A 133 -2.85 -5.92 -8.45
CA PHE A 133 -4.30 -5.75 -8.50
C PHE A 133 -5.02 -7.05 -8.86
N TRP A 134 -4.56 -7.76 -9.90
CA TRP A 134 -5.15 -9.04 -10.28
C TRP A 134 -4.96 -10.12 -9.22
N LEU A 135 -3.80 -10.16 -8.55
CA LEU A 135 -3.55 -11.07 -7.43
C LEU A 135 -4.52 -10.81 -6.26
N GLN A 136 -4.75 -9.55 -5.91
CA GLN A 136 -5.71 -9.18 -4.87
C GLN A 136 -7.14 -9.57 -5.27
N VAL A 137 -7.54 -9.32 -6.52
CA VAL A 137 -8.86 -9.70 -7.02
C VAL A 137 -9.05 -11.21 -7.09
N SER A 138 -8.01 -11.97 -7.47
CA SER A 138 -8.11 -13.43 -7.53
C SER A 138 -8.29 -14.03 -6.15
N GLU A 139 -7.55 -13.54 -5.16
CA GLU A 139 -7.64 -14.05 -3.80
C GLU A 139 -8.95 -13.61 -3.11
N SER A 140 -9.51 -12.45 -3.46
CA SER A 140 -10.82 -12.00 -2.94
C SER A 140 -12.02 -12.85 -3.40
N LYS A 141 -11.86 -13.70 -4.44
CA LYS A 141 -12.94 -14.56 -4.95
C LYS A 141 -13.01 -15.93 -4.28
N TYR A 142 -12.05 -16.26 -3.42
CA TYR A 142 -11.96 -17.53 -2.69
C TYR A 142 -12.11 -17.31 -1.19
#